data_AF-A0A0W7W5K2-F1
#
_entry.id   AF-A0A0W7W5K2-F1
#
_cell.length_a   1.000
_cell.length_b   1.000
_cell.length_c   1.000
_cell.angle_alpha   90.00
_cell.angle_beta   90.00
_cell.angle_gamma   90.00
#
_symmetry.space_group_name_H-M   'P 1'
#
loop_
_entity.id
_entity.type
_entity.pdbx_description
1 polymer ?
#
loop_
_entity_poly.entity_id
_entity_poly.type
_entity_poly.pdbx_seq_one_letter_code
_entity_poly.pdbx_strand_id
1 'polypeptide(L)' 'MSITLDEDLQEFVRTQAGRGGFTTPDQYVSDLIREQQTIELARQELNEMIHEGLAASDSALSHEEVLADLRTRARAAQ' A
#
# COMPACT_ATOMS: atom_id res chain seq x y z
N MET A 1 -8.94 4.30 -23.02
CA MET A 1 -8.09 5.49 -22.81
C MET A 1 -6.83 5.30 -23.63
N SER A 2 -6.30 6.35 -24.27
CA SER A 2 -5.02 6.29 -24.99
C SER A 2 -4.02 7.16 -24.24
N ILE A 3 -2.87 6.58 -23.89
CA ILE A 3 -1.77 7.29 -23.23
C ILE A 3 -0.65 7.36 -24.26
N THR A 4 -0.13 8.55 -24.51
CA THR A 4 1.03 8.72 -25.37
C THR A 4 2.28 8.71 -24.50
N LEU A 5 3.20 7.82 -24.84
CA LEU A 5 4.51 7.70 -24.20
C LEU A 5 5.57 8.21 -25.18
N ASP A 6 6.61 8.84 -24.64
CA ASP A 6 7.81 9.16 -25.41
C ASP A 6 8.50 7.89 -25.93
N GLU A 7 9.32 8.04 -26.96
CA GLU A 7 9.91 6.92 -27.71
C GLU A 7 10.74 5.99 -26.80
N ASP A 8 11.53 6.57 -25.89
CA ASP A 8 12.33 5.83 -24.90
C ASP A 8 11.44 4.98 -23.96
N LEU A 9 10.31 5.54 -23.53
CA LEU A 9 9.34 4.86 -22.65
C LEU A 9 8.61 3.75 -23.41
N GLN A 10 8.28 3.96 -24.67
CA GLN A 10 7.66 2.92 -25.50
C GLN A 10 8.60 1.72 -25.67
N GLU A 11 9.89 1.97 -25.93
CA GLU A 11 10.88 0.90 -26.08
C GLU A 11 11.11 0.14 -24.78
N PHE A 12 11.17 0.87 -23.66
CA PHE A 12 11.22 0.27 -22.33
C PHE A 12 10.02 -0.65 -22.07
N VAL A 13 8.79 -0.17 -22.29
CA VAL A 13 7.57 -0.94 -22.08
C VAL A 13 7.54 -2.19 -22.98
N ARG A 14 7.91 -2.07 -24.26
CA ARG A 14 8.02 -3.22 -25.18
C ARG A 14 9.00 -4.27 -24.66
N THR A 15 10.18 -3.83 -24.22
CA THR A 15 11.22 -4.71 -23.69
C THR A 15 10.76 -5.44 -22.44
N GLN A 16 10.10 -4.75 -21.51
CA GLN A 16 9.62 -5.35 -20.26
C GLN A 16 8.46 -6.32 -20.52
N ALA A 17 7.50 -5.94 -21.36
CA ALA A 17 6.39 -6.81 -21.74
C ALA A 17 6.88 -8.14 -22.35
N GLY A 18 7.91 -8.08 -23.20
CA GLY A 18 8.54 -9.27 -23.79
C GLY A 18 9.30 -10.17 -22.82
N ARG A 19 9.73 -9.65 -21.66
CA ARG A 19 10.45 -10.42 -20.63
C ARG A 19 9.51 -11.04 -19.59
N GLY A 20 8.39 -10.39 -19.30
CA GLY A 20 7.52 -10.72 -18.16
C GLY A 20 6.34 -11.66 -18.45
N GLY A 21 6.25 -12.26 -19.64
CA GLY A 21 5.12 -13.12 -20.00
C GLY A 21 3.82 -12.35 -20.28
N PHE A 22 3.90 -11.03 -20.51
CA PHE A 22 2.76 -10.21 -20.89
C PHE A 22 2.42 -10.44 -22.37
N THR A 23 1.12 -10.44 -22.70
CA THR A 23 0.68 -10.66 -24.09
C THR A 23 0.81 -9.38 -24.91
N THR A 24 0.68 -8.21 -24.27
CA THR A 24 0.78 -6.90 -24.90
C THR A 24 1.48 -5.87 -24.00
N PRO A 25 2.13 -4.85 -24.60
CA PRO A 25 2.61 -3.65 -23.90
C PRO A 25 1.57 -2.99 -22.98
N ASP A 26 0.32 -2.89 -23.45
CA ASP A 26 -0.77 -2.26 -22.70
C ASP A 26 -1.14 -3.05 -21.44
N GLN A 27 -1.01 -4.38 -21.48
CA GLN A 27 -1.23 -5.22 -20.30
C GLN A 27 -0.17 -4.94 -19.23
N TYR A 28 1.10 -4.83 -19.63
CA TYR A 28 2.20 -4.47 -18.72
C TYR A 28 1.96 -3.10 -18.08
N VAL A 29 1.58 -2.09 -18.87
CA VAL A 29 1.29 -0.74 -18.35
C VAL A 29 0.10 -0.77 -17.38
N SER A 30 -0.96 -1.53 -17.70
CA SER A 30 -2.13 -1.65 -16.84
C SER A 30 -1.79 -2.26 -15.49
N ASP A 31 -0.95 -3.30 -15.47
CA ASP A 31 -0.55 -3.95 -14.24
C ASP A 31 0.39 -3.06 -13.41
N LEU A 32 1.32 -2.35 -14.05
CA LEU A 32 2.18 -1.36 -13.38
C LEU A 32 1.36 -0.24 -12.72
N ILE A 33 0.31 0.24 -13.40
CA ILE A 33 -0.59 1.25 -12.83
C ILE A 33 -1.40 0.68 -11.65
N ARG A 34 -1.86 -0.57 -11.71
CA ARG A 34 -2.55 -1.22 -10.58
C ARG A 34 -1.64 -1.38 -9.36
N GLU A 35 -0.39 -1.75 -9.59
CA GLU A 35 0.61 -1.84 -8.52
C GLU A 35 0.83 -0.48 -7.88
N GLN A 36 1.04 0.57 -8.70
CA GLN A 36 1.19 1.93 -8.20
C GLN A 36 -0.05 2.39 -7.42
N GLN A 37 -1.26 2.12 -7.93
CA GLN A 37 -2.51 2.45 -7.24
C GLN A 37 -2.58 1.77 -5.86
N THR A 38 -2.18 0.50 -5.78
CA THR A 38 -2.16 -0.25 -4.51
C THR A 38 -1.22 0.38 -3.49
N ILE A 39 -0.02 0.79 -3.94
CA ILE A 39 0.97 1.47 -3.09
C ILE A 39 0.43 2.82 -2.60
N GLU A 40 -0.18 3.62 -3.47
CA GLU A 40 -0.72 4.93 -3.10
C GLU A 40 -1.88 4.80 -2.11
N LEU A 41 -2.78 3.81 -2.29
CA LEU A 41 -3.85 3.54 -1.33
C LEU A 41 -3.30 3.12 0.04
N ALA A 42 -2.32 2.21 0.06
CA ALA A 42 -1.68 1.78 1.31
C ALA A 42 -0.98 2.94 2.02
N ARG A 43 -0.37 3.87 1.28
CA ARG A 43 0.23 5.10 1.83
C ARG A 43 -0.82 6.03 2.41
N GLN A 44 -1.96 6.18 1.75
CA GLN A 44 -3.07 7.00 2.25
C GLN A 44 -3.62 6.42 3.55
N GLU A 45 -3.88 5.11 3.59
CA GLU A 45 -4.35 4.41 4.80
C GLU A 45 -3.35 4.54 5.96
N LEU A 46 -2.05 4.37 5.70
CA LEU A 46 -1.02 4.55 6.71
C LEU A 46 -1.01 5.98 7.27
N ASN A 47 -1.10 6.99 6.40
CA ASN A 47 -1.13 8.38 6.83
C ASN A 47 -2.38 8.69 7.65
N GLU A 48 -3.53 8.12 7.29
CA GLU A 48 -4.78 8.25 8.05
C GLU A 48 -4.61 7.66 9.46
N MET A 49 -4.12 6.42 9.58
CA MET A 49 -3.84 5.79 10.88
C MET A 49 -2.85 6.58 11.74
N ILE A 50 -1.79 7.13 11.13
CA ILE A 50 -0.84 8.00 11.85
C ILE A 50 -1.55 9.26 12.35
N HIS A 51 -2.37 9.89 11.50
CA HIS A 51 -3.09 11.10 11.87
C HIS A 51 -4.09 10.84 13.00
N GLU A 52 -4.85 9.74 12.92
CA GLU A 52 -5.75 9.30 13.99
C GLU A 52 -4.99 9.03 15.30
N GLY A 53 -3.85 8.34 15.23
CA GLY A 53 -3.01 8.06 16.39
C GLY A 53 -2.41 9.33 17.03
N LEU A 54 -2.05 10.33 16.22
CA LEU A 54 -1.56 11.62 16.72
C LEU A 54 -2.69 12.50 17.26
N ALA A 55 -3.88 12.43 16.67
CA ALA A 55 -5.07 13.14 17.14
C ALA A 55 -5.64 12.51 18.43
N ALA A 56 -5.42 11.20 18.63
CA ALA A 56 -5.66 10.50 19.88
C ALA A 56 -4.65 10.96 20.95
N SER A 57 -4.84 12.17 21.47
CA SER A 57 -3.99 12.85 22.44
C SER A 57 -3.97 12.20 23.84
N ASP A 58 -4.37 10.94 24.00
CA ASP A 58 -4.53 10.33 25.32
C ASP A 58 -4.26 8.83 25.31
N SER A 59 -2.98 8.46 25.26
CA SER A 59 -2.56 7.24 25.95
C SER A 59 -1.53 7.60 27.01
N ALA A 60 -2.03 8.12 28.12
CA ALA A 60 -1.26 8.24 29.37
C ALA A 60 -0.86 6.88 29.98
N LEU A 61 -1.19 5.77 29.30
CA LEU A 61 -0.87 4.42 29.75
C LEU A 61 0.61 4.12 29.51
N SER A 62 1.27 3.68 30.57
CA SER A 62 2.57 3.06 30.47
C SER A 62 2.51 1.74 29.69
N HIS A 63 3.65 1.31 29.16
CA HIS A 63 3.77 0.01 28.49
C HIS A 63 3.24 -1.16 29.33
N GLU A 64 3.42 -1.12 30.66
CA GLU A 64 2.99 -2.17 31.57
C GLU A 64 1.47 -2.24 31.69
N GLU A 65 0.80 -1.08 31.69
CA GLU A 65 -0.67 -0.97 31.72
C GLU A 65 -1.29 -1.47 30.41
N VAL A 66 -0.69 -1.14 29.27
CA VAL A 66 -1.12 -1.66 27.95
C VAL A 66 -1.01 -3.18 27.93
N LEU A 67 0.08 -3.75 28.44
CA LEU A 67 0.29 -5.19 28.43
C LEU A 67 -0.65 -5.93 29.39
N ALA A 68 -0.96 -5.34 30.54
CA ALA A 68 -1.92 -5.88 31.51
C ALA A 68 -3.35 -5.88 30.94
N ASP A 69 -3.76 -4.81 30.25
CA ASP A 69 -5.05 -4.71 29.57
C ASP A 69 -5.18 -5.76 28.46
N LEU A 70 -4.17 -5.89 27.58
CA LEU A 70 -4.15 -6.89 26.51
C LEU A 70 -4.31 -8.33 27.04
N ARG A 71 -3.63 -8.68 28.14
CA ARG A 71 -3.77 -10.00 28.78
C ARG A 71 -5.16 -10.24 29.34
N THR A 72 -5.80 -9.20 29.86
CA THR A 72 -7.16 -9.27 30.39
C THR A 72 -8.16 -9.53 29.27
N ARG A 73 -8.06 -8.79 28.15
CA ARG A 73 -8.89 -8.98 26.96
C ARG A 73 -8.71 -10.38 26.34
N ALA A 74 -7.47 -10.85 26.22
CA ALA A 74 -7.18 -12.17 25.67
C ALA A 74 -7.77 -13.33 26.49
N ARG A 75 -7.86 -13.18 27.82
CA ARG A 75 -8.52 -14.15 28.71
C ARG A 75 -10.04 -14.09 28.64
N ALA A 76 -10.62 -12.91 28.40
CA ALA A 76 -12.06 -12.72 28.28
C ALA A 76 -12.63 -13.18 26.92
N ALA A 77 -11.78 -13.31 25.90
CA ALA A 77 -12.14 -13.80 24.57
C ALA A 77 -12.02 -15.33 24.41
N GLN A 78 -11.63 -16.05 25.48
CA GLN A 78 -11.62 -17.52 25.56
C GLN A 78 -12.89 -18.03 26.26
#